data_AF-A0A7C7RP96-F1
#
_entry.id   AF-A0A7C7RP96-F1
#
_cell.length_a   1.000
_cell.length_b   1.000
_cell.length_c   1.000
_cell.angle_alpha   90.00
_cell.angle_beta   90.00
_cell.angle_gamma   90.00
#
_symmetry.space_group_name_H-M   'P 1'
#
loop_
_entity.id
_entity.type
_entity.pdbx_description
1 polymer ?
#
loop_
_entity_poly.entity_id
_entity_poly.type
_entity_poly.pdbx_seq_one_letter_code
_entity_poly.pdbx_strand_id
1 'polypeptide(L)'
;MNSVLKSIRIVRVEERPNDAWLDMSLRQLREGKARIYHVNDPLTGKWLFKVCLDIEMKRTIVKALKCPPGRLFAQLEGSTMLFQECPLREGYYYDVISISYPDKSGRLRRNIVEELAEIPVHLRDNFEVLFYEDVTGKKAPGKKLVVVCKENDEKAMILLFLLQRAWPISEINPDQMIYISKILNLIKNLERASIEDLYREAKEKFNLRKEIVDMILTFLEKENKIERPEEDYVKIK
;
A
#
# COMPACT_ATOMS: atom_id res chain seq x y z
N MET A 1 -4.07 13.56 7.64
CA MET A 1 -3.31 12.50 6.96
C MET A 1 -2.22 11.95 7.87
N ASN A 2 -2.26 10.65 8.18
CA ASN A 2 -1.32 9.97 9.11
C ASN A 2 0.16 10.15 8.65
N SER A 3 1.13 10.19 9.58
CA SER A 3 2.54 10.52 9.29
C SER A 3 3.20 9.57 8.30
N VAL A 4 2.83 8.28 8.33
CA VAL A 4 3.31 7.24 7.42
C VAL A 4 2.81 7.42 5.99
N LEU A 5 1.57 7.90 5.80
CA LEU A 5 1.04 8.13 4.45
C LEU A 5 1.72 9.32 3.78
N LYS A 6 2.11 10.33 4.56
CA LYS A 6 2.82 11.52 4.05
C LYS A 6 4.22 11.21 3.54
N SER A 7 4.84 10.11 3.96
CA SER A 7 6.17 9.71 3.49
C SER A 7 6.12 8.85 2.22
N ILE A 8 4.93 8.43 1.76
CA ILE A 8 4.78 7.78 0.46
C ILE A 8 5.00 8.80 -0.64
N ARG A 9 6.00 8.55 -1.50
CA ARG A 9 6.32 9.43 -2.63
C ARG A 9 5.76 8.86 -3.92
N ILE A 10 4.75 9.51 -4.50
CA ILE A 10 4.13 9.16 -5.78
C ILE A 10 4.52 10.19 -6.85
N VAL A 11 5.26 9.76 -7.87
CA VAL A 11 5.78 10.61 -8.95
C VAL A 11 5.33 10.07 -10.29
N ARG A 12 4.63 10.90 -11.08
CA ARG A 12 4.34 10.59 -12.48
C ARG A 12 5.64 10.65 -13.27
N VAL A 13 5.94 9.60 -14.01
CA VAL A 13 7.17 9.49 -14.81
C VAL A 13 6.89 9.45 -16.31
N GLU A 14 5.66 9.11 -16.70
CA GLU A 14 5.27 9.05 -18.11
C GLU A 14 3.79 9.41 -18.26
N GLU A 15 3.45 10.04 -19.38
CA GLU A 15 2.08 10.28 -19.81
C GLU A 15 1.95 9.89 -21.29
N ARG A 16 0.94 9.07 -21.58
CA ARG A 16 0.62 8.58 -22.91
C ARG A 16 -0.79 9.03 -23.24
N PRO A 17 -0.97 10.00 -24.15
CA PRO A 17 -2.30 10.50 -24.51
C PRO A 17 -3.14 9.42 -25.20
N ASN A 18 -2.49 8.49 -25.89
CA ASN A 18 -3.12 7.31 -26.48
C ASN A 18 -2.26 6.08 -26.17
N ASP A 19 -2.84 5.12 -25.44
CA ASP A 19 -2.25 3.84 -25.09
C ASP A 19 -3.36 2.79 -24.98
N ALA A 20 -2.98 1.51 -25.00
CA ALA A 20 -3.91 0.40 -24.86
C ALA A 20 -3.66 -0.40 -23.57
N TRP A 21 -4.70 -1.06 -23.08
CA TRP A 21 -4.59 -2.02 -21.99
C TRP A 21 -5.68 -3.08 -22.08
N LEU A 22 -5.35 -4.29 -21.61
CA LEU A 22 -6.35 -5.34 -21.42
C LEU A 22 -7.11 -5.06 -20.13
N ASP A 23 -8.41 -4.81 -20.25
CA ASP A 23 -9.31 -4.71 -19.11
C ASP A 23 -9.72 -6.11 -18.65
N MET A 24 -9.36 -6.47 -17.42
CA MET A 24 -9.65 -7.81 -16.88
C MET A 24 -11.12 -8.00 -16.47
N SER A 25 -11.84 -6.93 -16.16
CA SER A 25 -13.28 -6.98 -15.85
C SER A 25 -14.12 -7.24 -17.10
N LEU A 26 -13.69 -6.70 -18.25
CA LEU A 26 -14.38 -6.85 -19.54
C LEU A 26 -13.75 -7.90 -20.46
N ARG A 27 -12.53 -8.36 -20.15
CA ARG A 27 -11.71 -9.26 -20.97
C ARG A 27 -11.51 -8.76 -22.40
N GLN A 28 -11.35 -7.45 -22.57
CA GLN A 28 -11.19 -6.81 -23.87
C GLN A 28 -10.09 -5.74 -23.84
N LEU A 29 -9.53 -5.46 -25.02
CA LEU A 29 -8.61 -4.34 -25.19
C LEU A 29 -9.40 -3.03 -25.09
N ARG A 30 -8.87 -2.08 -24.33
CA ARG A 30 -9.36 -0.72 -24.20
C ARG A 30 -8.24 0.23 -24.59
N GLU A 31 -8.63 1.41 -25.06
CA GLU A 31 -7.72 2.46 -25.48
C GLU A 31 -8.08 3.76 -24.77
N GLY A 32 -7.10 4.63 -24.62
CA GLY A 32 -7.29 5.94 -23.99
C GLY A 32 -6.01 6.46 -23.36
N LYS A 33 -6.18 7.35 -22.39
CA LYS A 33 -5.04 8.00 -21.74
C LYS A 33 -4.46 7.09 -20.65
N ALA A 34 -3.15 6.89 -20.68
CA ALA A 34 -2.44 6.18 -19.63
C ALA A 34 -1.32 7.03 -19.03
N ARG A 35 -1.08 6.84 -17.73
CA ARG A 35 0.02 7.50 -17.01
C ARG A 35 0.78 6.48 -16.19
N ILE A 36 2.09 6.63 -16.13
CA ILE A 36 2.96 5.73 -15.36
C ILE A 36 3.51 6.48 -14.16
N TYR A 37 3.52 5.80 -13.02
CA TYR A 37 3.91 6.33 -11.73
C TYR A 37 4.98 5.47 -11.06
N HIS A 38 6.07 6.12 -10.64
CA HIS A 38 6.96 5.56 -9.62
C HIS A 38 6.40 5.87 -8.24
N VAL A 39 6.33 4.84 -7.40
CA VAL A 39 5.92 4.99 -6.00
C VAL A 39 7.00 4.43 -5.10
N ASN A 40 7.44 5.24 -4.15
CA ASN A 40 8.29 4.78 -3.05
C ASN A 40 7.44 4.80 -1.79
N ASP A 41 6.97 3.61 -1.38
CA ASP A 41 6.26 3.39 -0.14
C ASP A 41 7.25 2.90 0.91
N PRO A 42 7.44 3.60 2.04
CA PRO A 42 8.35 3.16 3.09
C PRO A 42 7.97 1.83 3.73
N LEU A 43 6.69 1.40 3.64
CA LEU A 43 6.27 0.14 4.22
C LEU A 43 6.57 -1.05 3.31
N THR A 44 6.25 -0.92 2.02
CA THR A 44 6.31 -2.05 1.10
C THR A 44 7.42 -1.95 0.07
N GLY A 45 8.03 -0.77 -0.13
CA GLY A 45 9.16 -0.55 -1.03
C GLY A 45 8.79 0.19 -2.32
N LYS A 46 9.48 -0.15 -3.41
CA LYS A 46 9.37 0.53 -4.71
C LYS A 46 8.36 -0.15 -5.63
N TRP A 47 7.45 0.63 -6.20
CA TRP A 47 6.44 0.17 -7.15
C TRP A 47 6.47 0.96 -8.45
N LEU A 48 5.97 0.33 -9.51
CA LEU A 48 5.61 0.98 -10.76
C LEU A 48 4.11 0.73 -11.02
N PHE A 49 3.33 1.79 -11.18
CA PHE A 49 1.91 1.70 -11.50
C PHE A 49 1.60 2.29 -12.88
N LYS A 50 0.65 1.69 -13.59
CA LYS A 50 -0.02 2.28 -14.76
C LYS A 50 -1.44 2.66 -14.34
N VAL A 51 -1.81 3.90 -14.55
CA VAL A 51 -3.17 4.41 -14.38
C VAL A 51 -3.77 4.57 -15.78
N CYS A 52 -4.86 3.87 -16.05
CA CYS A 52 -5.56 3.92 -17.33
C CYS A 52 -6.91 4.61 -17.15
N LEU A 53 -7.14 5.68 -17.90
CA LEU A 53 -8.36 6.47 -17.87
C LEU A 53 -9.27 6.02 -19.02
N ASP A 54 -10.38 5.37 -18.68
CA ASP A 54 -11.41 4.95 -19.63
C ASP A 54 -12.53 6.00 -19.63
N ILE A 55 -12.39 7.01 -20.50
CA ILE A 55 -13.31 8.15 -20.58
C ILE A 55 -14.70 7.69 -21.03
N GLU A 56 -14.76 6.73 -21.96
CA GLU A 56 -16.01 6.20 -22.50
C GLU A 56 -16.86 5.56 -21.41
N MET A 57 -16.23 4.80 -20.51
CA MET A 57 -16.93 4.13 -19.41
C MET A 57 -16.84 4.88 -18.07
N LYS A 58 -16.27 6.10 -18.09
CA LYS A 58 -16.07 6.96 -16.91
C LYS A 58 -15.51 6.19 -15.70
N ARG A 59 -14.36 5.56 -15.91
CA ARG A 59 -13.69 4.75 -14.90
C ARG A 59 -12.18 4.81 -15.04
N THR A 60 -11.49 4.55 -13.94
CA THR A 60 -10.03 4.56 -13.86
C THR A 60 -9.53 3.22 -13.35
N ILE A 61 -8.53 2.67 -14.02
CA ILE A 61 -7.90 1.41 -13.61
C ILE A 61 -6.48 1.70 -13.14
N VAL A 62 -6.18 1.31 -11.91
CA VAL A 62 -4.80 1.29 -11.38
C VAL A 62 -4.26 -0.12 -11.53
N LYS A 63 -3.15 -0.29 -12.24
CA LYS A 63 -2.47 -1.56 -12.46
C LYS A 63 -1.06 -1.52 -11.89
N ALA A 64 -0.70 -2.49 -11.05
CA ALA A 64 0.68 -2.68 -10.63
C ALA A 64 1.48 -3.31 -11.77
N LEU A 65 2.45 -2.58 -12.31
CA LEU A 65 3.34 -3.06 -13.38
C LEU A 65 4.58 -3.75 -12.83
N LYS A 66 5.15 -3.23 -11.74
CA LYS A 66 6.26 -3.83 -11.00
C LYS A 66 6.00 -3.69 -9.52
N CYS A 67 6.24 -4.76 -8.79
CA CYS A 67 6.07 -4.83 -7.36
C CYS A 67 7.44 -4.91 -6.65
N PRO A 68 7.48 -4.56 -5.35
CA PRO A 68 8.61 -4.87 -4.49
C PRO A 68 8.93 -6.36 -4.48
N PRO A 69 10.18 -6.76 -4.17
CA PRO A 69 10.55 -8.16 -4.07
C PRO A 69 9.78 -8.85 -2.93
N GLY A 70 9.45 -10.13 -3.13
CA GLY A 70 8.80 -10.96 -2.11
C GLY A 70 7.67 -11.81 -2.67
N ARG A 71 7.48 -13.01 -2.10
CA ARG A 71 6.52 -14.01 -2.59
C ARG A 71 5.07 -13.48 -2.63
N LEU A 72 4.69 -12.64 -1.67
CA LEU A 72 3.33 -12.07 -1.61
C LEU A 72 3.16 -10.89 -2.57
N PHE A 73 4.14 -9.98 -2.65
CA PHE A 73 4.11 -8.84 -3.56
C PHE A 73 4.20 -9.23 -5.04
N ALA A 74 4.97 -10.28 -5.37
CA ALA A 74 5.01 -10.82 -6.74
C ALA A 74 3.63 -11.25 -7.25
N GLN A 75 2.71 -11.68 -6.37
CA GLN A 75 1.33 -12.03 -6.75
C GLN A 75 0.45 -10.81 -7.04
N LEU A 76 0.90 -9.59 -6.67
CA LEU A 76 0.25 -8.34 -7.03
C LEU A 76 0.71 -7.80 -8.38
N GLU A 77 1.76 -8.36 -8.99
CA GLU A 77 2.21 -7.91 -10.31
C GLU A 77 1.12 -8.21 -11.36
N GLY A 78 0.78 -7.19 -12.14
CA GLY A 78 -0.34 -7.22 -13.08
C GLY A 78 -1.73 -7.06 -12.44
N SER A 79 -1.85 -7.08 -11.11
CA SER A 79 -3.13 -6.86 -10.43
C SER A 79 -3.69 -5.47 -10.72
N THR A 80 -5.02 -5.40 -10.85
CA THR A 80 -5.76 -4.18 -11.07
C THR A 80 -6.69 -3.83 -9.92
N MET A 81 -6.99 -2.53 -9.81
CA MET A 81 -8.04 -1.94 -8.99
C MET A 81 -8.85 -0.98 -9.84
N LEU A 82 -10.17 -1.01 -9.70
CA LEU A 82 -11.12 -0.34 -10.60
C LEU A 82 -11.91 0.71 -9.82
N PHE A 83 -11.81 1.96 -10.28
CA PHE A 83 -12.54 3.11 -9.74
C PHE A 83 -13.61 3.52 -10.73
N GLN A 84 -14.87 3.55 -10.31
CA GLN A 84 -16.03 3.85 -11.17
C GLN A 84 -16.68 5.16 -10.76
N GLU A 85 -17.25 5.91 -11.71
CA GLU A 85 -18.07 7.09 -11.42
C GLU A 85 -19.13 6.80 -10.36
N CYS A 86 -19.27 7.70 -9.38
CA CYS A 86 -20.35 7.70 -8.41
C CYS A 86 -21.62 8.28 -9.05
N PRO A 87 -22.66 7.47 -9.33
CA PRO A 87 -23.85 7.97 -10.02
C PRO A 87 -24.60 9.07 -9.25
N LEU A 88 -24.50 9.06 -7.92
CA LEU A 88 -25.19 10.02 -7.04
C LEU A 88 -24.30 11.20 -6.62
N ARG A 89 -23.03 11.26 -7.06
CA ARG A 89 -22.08 12.32 -6.68
C ARG A 89 -21.09 12.62 -7.80
N GLU A 90 -21.38 13.67 -8.56
CA GLU A 90 -20.56 14.10 -9.70
C GLU A 90 -19.11 14.44 -9.29
N GLY A 91 -18.15 14.08 -10.14
CA GLY A 91 -16.71 14.33 -9.95
C GLY A 91 -16.03 13.40 -8.94
N TYR A 92 -16.74 12.38 -8.45
CA TYR A 92 -16.22 11.38 -7.51
C TYR A 92 -16.28 9.99 -8.10
N TYR A 93 -15.24 9.21 -7.86
CA TYR A 93 -15.17 7.79 -8.18
C TYR A 93 -15.13 6.94 -6.90
N TYR A 94 -15.60 5.70 -7.00
CA TYR A 94 -15.60 4.73 -5.91
C TYR A 94 -14.94 3.41 -6.29
N ASP A 95 -14.41 2.72 -5.28
CA ASP A 95 -13.99 1.32 -5.33
C ASP A 95 -14.63 0.54 -4.16
N VAL A 96 -14.96 -0.73 -4.38
CA VAL A 96 -15.48 -1.61 -3.33
C VAL A 96 -14.33 -2.05 -2.43
N ILE A 97 -14.44 -1.74 -1.13
CA ILE A 97 -13.37 -2.02 -0.18
C ILE A 97 -13.13 -3.52 -0.10
N SER A 98 -11.94 -3.94 -0.52
CA SER A 98 -11.54 -5.35 -0.49
C SER A 98 -10.09 -5.51 -0.06
N ILE A 99 -9.89 -6.12 1.10
CA ILE A 99 -8.59 -6.22 1.77
C ILE A 99 -7.91 -7.52 1.39
N SER A 100 -6.65 -7.42 0.95
CA SER A 100 -5.82 -8.57 0.63
C SER A 100 -5.42 -9.36 1.88
N TYR A 101 -5.31 -10.68 1.76
CA TYR A 101 -4.74 -11.54 2.80
C TYR A 101 -4.12 -12.80 2.16
N PRO A 102 -3.02 -13.35 2.72
CA PRO A 102 -2.54 -14.66 2.31
C PRO A 102 -3.43 -15.76 2.90
N ASP A 103 -3.85 -16.73 2.08
CA ASP A 103 -4.47 -17.95 2.60
C ASP A 103 -3.41 -18.92 3.18
N LYS A 104 -3.85 -20.05 3.74
CA LYS A 104 -2.97 -21.06 4.37
C LYS A 104 -1.90 -21.62 3.42
N SER A 105 -2.10 -21.54 2.11
CA SER A 105 -1.13 -22.00 1.10
C SER A 105 -0.13 -20.90 0.69
N GLY A 106 -0.29 -19.69 1.22
CA GLY A 106 0.47 -18.50 0.83
C GLY A 106 -0.01 -17.89 -0.50
N ARG A 107 -1.21 -18.26 -0.97
CA ARG A 107 -1.84 -17.64 -2.13
C ARG A 107 -2.58 -16.39 -1.69
N LEU A 108 -2.40 -15.31 -2.45
CA LEU A 108 -3.04 -14.04 -2.18
C LEU A 108 -4.54 -14.11 -2.51
N ARG A 109 -5.37 -13.78 -1.52
CA ARG A 109 -6.82 -13.66 -1.61
C ARG A 109 -7.25 -12.25 -1.24
N ARG A 110 -8.52 -11.95 -1.44
CA ARG A 110 -9.13 -10.65 -1.15
C ARG A 110 -10.48 -10.91 -0.47
N ASN A 111 -10.73 -10.27 0.66
CA ASN A 111 -12.03 -10.31 1.32
C ASN A 111 -12.74 -8.98 1.04
N ILE A 112 -14.02 -9.02 0.66
CA ILE A 112 -14.81 -7.80 0.58
C ILE A 112 -15.24 -7.43 2.00
N VAL A 113 -15.01 -6.19 2.39
CA VAL A 113 -15.32 -5.72 3.73
C VAL A 113 -16.81 -5.49 3.88
N GLU A 114 -17.39 -6.08 4.92
CA GLU A 114 -18.82 -5.99 5.19
C GLU A 114 -19.15 -5.01 6.32
N GLU A 115 -18.20 -4.78 7.22
CA GLU A 115 -18.39 -3.96 8.41
C GLU A 115 -17.30 -2.90 8.57
N LEU A 116 -17.69 -1.73 9.08
CA LEU A 116 -16.75 -0.60 9.28
C LEU A 116 -15.58 -0.95 10.23
N ALA A 117 -15.78 -1.89 11.16
CA ALA A 117 -14.76 -2.33 12.11
C ALA A 117 -13.61 -3.09 11.44
N GLU A 118 -13.86 -3.73 10.29
CA GLU A 118 -12.84 -4.49 9.54
C GLU A 118 -11.95 -3.57 8.68
N ILE A 119 -12.36 -2.31 8.49
CA ILE A 119 -11.61 -1.38 7.66
C ILE A 119 -10.35 -0.92 8.42
N PRO A 120 -9.16 -1.05 7.81
CA PRO A 120 -7.93 -0.58 8.42
C PRO A 120 -8.01 0.90 8.80
N VAL A 121 -7.52 1.24 9.99
CA VAL A 121 -7.59 2.60 10.56
C VAL A 121 -7.00 3.64 9.61
N HIS A 122 -5.87 3.34 8.97
CA HIS A 122 -5.24 4.22 8.00
C HIS A 122 -6.08 4.48 6.74
N LEU A 123 -7.02 3.60 6.39
CA LEU A 123 -7.98 3.87 5.31
C LEU A 123 -9.11 4.77 5.84
N ARG A 124 -9.73 4.41 6.97
CA ARG A 124 -10.83 5.16 7.60
C ARG A 124 -10.47 6.62 7.91
N ASP A 125 -9.25 6.86 8.40
CA ASP A 125 -8.83 8.20 8.84
C ASP A 125 -8.43 9.12 7.68
N ASN A 126 -8.31 8.60 6.47
CA ASN A 126 -7.72 9.33 5.33
C ASN A 126 -8.62 9.36 4.10
N PHE A 127 -9.65 8.52 4.07
CA PHE A 127 -10.60 8.44 2.98
C PHE A 127 -12.02 8.38 3.51
N GLU A 128 -12.93 8.97 2.74
CA GLU A 128 -14.35 8.87 3.02
C GLU A 128 -14.84 7.46 2.63
N VAL A 129 -15.48 6.81 3.59
CA VAL A 129 -16.08 5.47 3.45
C VAL A 129 -17.60 5.63 3.53
N LEU A 130 -18.29 5.07 2.56
CA LEU A 130 -19.76 5.13 2.46
C LEU A 130 -20.33 3.74 2.22
N PHE A 131 -21.65 3.60 2.41
CA PHE A 131 -22.32 2.41 1.91
C PHE A 131 -22.41 2.45 0.39
N TYR A 132 -22.32 1.27 -0.23
CA TYR A 132 -22.43 1.09 -1.67
C TYR A 132 -23.77 1.63 -2.20
N GLU A 133 -24.84 1.46 -1.45
CA GLU A 133 -26.18 1.96 -1.81
C GLU A 133 -26.23 3.49 -1.81
N ASP A 134 -25.58 4.16 -0.85
CA ASP A 134 -25.55 5.63 -0.77
C ASP A 134 -24.80 6.26 -1.94
N VAL A 135 -23.88 5.52 -2.55
CA VAL A 135 -23.09 5.98 -3.70
C VAL A 135 -23.75 5.64 -5.03
N THR A 136 -24.40 4.48 -5.13
CA THR A 136 -24.89 3.92 -6.39
C THR A 136 -26.41 3.92 -6.55
N GLY A 137 -27.16 4.13 -5.47
CA GLY A 137 -28.62 3.99 -5.41
C GLY A 137 -29.11 2.54 -5.54
N LYS A 138 -28.20 1.55 -5.46
CA LYS A 138 -28.51 0.14 -5.70
C LYS A 138 -27.89 -0.73 -4.61
N LYS A 139 -28.58 -1.82 -4.28
CA LYS A 139 -27.99 -2.93 -3.51
C LYS A 139 -27.34 -3.93 -4.46
N ALA A 140 -26.22 -4.50 -4.03
CA ALA A 140 -25.55 -5.57 -4.76
C ALA A 140 -25.03 -6.64 -3.78
N PRO A 141 -25.27 -7.94 -4.04
CA PRO A 141 -24.76 -9.00 -3.18
C PRO A 141 -23.24 -8.91 -3.02
N GLY A 142 -22.77 -9.01 -1.78
CA GLY A 142 -21.34 -8.94 -1.45
C GLY A 142 -20.71 -7.55 -1.62
N LYS A 143 -21.49 -6.47 -1.83
CA LYS A 143 -20.97 -5.09 -1.84
C LYS A 143 -21.71 -4.26 -0.80
N LYS A 144 -21.02 -3.93 0.29
CA LYS A 144 -21.59 -3.11 1.37
C LYS A 144 -20.88 -1.77 1.50
N LEU A 145 -19.55 -1.78 1.55
CA LEU A 145 -18.76 -0.59 1.84
C LEU A 145 -17.88 -0.22 0.65
N VAL A 146 -17.83 1.07 0.35
CA VAL A 146 -17.01 1.65 -0.71
C VAL A 146 -16.14 2.75 -0.14
N VAL A 147 -15.02 2.97 -0.80
CA VAL A 147 -14.18 4.14 -0.58
C VAL A 147 -14.36 5.09 -1.75
N VAL A 148 -14.46 6.39 -1.47
CA VAL A 148 -14.64 7.43 -2.49
C VAL A 148 -13.44 8.35 -2.58
N CYS A 149 -13.12 8.77 -3.80
CA CYS A 149 -12.07 9.73 -4.11
C CYS A 149 -12.47 10.59 -5.32
N LYS A 150 -11.77 11.70 -5.56
CA LYS A 150 -12.06 12.53 -6.75
C LYS A 150 -11.62 11.82 -8.02
N GLU A 151 -12.38 11.95 -9.11
CA GLU A 151 -12.17 11.22 -10.38
C GLU A 151 -10.77 11.42 -11.01
N ASN A 152 -10.13 12.56 -10.74
CA ASN A 152 -8.81 12.92 -11.27
C ASN A 152 -7.68 12.78 -10.23
N ASP A 153 -7.97 12.29 -9.02
CA ASP A 153 -6.97 12.09 -7.98
C ASP A 153 -6.31 10.71 -8.09
N GLU A 154 -5.48 10.56 -9.11
CA GLU A 154 -4.76 9.31 -9.40
C GLU A 154 -3.83 8.91 -8.26
N LYS A 155 -3.31 9.88 -7.49
CA LYS A 155 -2.47 9.62 -6.32
C LYS A 155 -3.27 8.98 -5.20
N ALA A 156 -4.48 9.47 -4.94
CA ALA A 156 -5.42 8.85 -4.01
C ALA A 156 -5.76 7.41 -4.44
N MET A 157 -6.02 7.18 -5.74
CA MET A 157 -6.33 5.85 -6.27
C MET A 157 -5.16 4.86 -6.11
N ILE A 158 -3.92 5.30 -6.39
CA ILE A 158 -2.70 4.52 -6.14
C ILE A 158 -2.54 4.24 -4.64
N LEU A 159 -2.78 5.24 -3.80
CA LEU A 159 -2.70 5.08 -2.35
C LEU A 159 -3.71 4.02 -1.85
N LEU A 160 -4.94 4.05 -2.35
CA LEU A 160 -5.95 3.04 -2.04
C LEU A 160 -5.53 1.63 -2.48
N PHE A 161 -4.82 1.49 -3.60
CA PHE A 161 -4.22 0.21 -3.97
C PHE A 161 -3.24 -0.26 -2.90
N LEU A 162 -2.32 0.60 -2.46
CA LEU A 162 -1.34 0.23 -1.43
C LEU A 162 -2.04 -0.18 -0.12
N LEU A 163 -2.99 0.62 0.35
CA LEU A 163 -3.66 0.41 1.63
C LEU A 163 -4.54 -0.85 1.65
N GLN A 164 -5.23 -1.14 0.56
CA GLN A 164 -6.11 -2.31 0.50
C GLN A 164 -5.41 -3.59 0.04
N ARG A 165 -4.35 -3.48 -0.79
CA ARG A 165 -3.73 -4.64 -1.43
C ARG A 165 -2.36 -4.99 -0.87
N ALA A 166 -1.52 -4.01 -0.58
CA ALA A 166 -0.10 -4.22 -0.29
C ALA A 166 0.20 -4.16 1.22
N TRP A 167 -0.31 -3.15 1.91
CA TRP A 167 -0.10 -2.99 3.35
C TRP A 167 -0.61 -4.18 4.19
N PRO A 168 -1.78 -4.78 3.90
CA PRO A 168 -2.29 -5.91 4.69
C PRO A 168 -1.42 -7.18 4.62
N ILE A 169 -0.53 -7.27 3.64
CA ILE A 169 0.35 -8.43 3.40
C ILE A 169 1.82 -8.10 3.67
N SER A 170 2.09 -6.92 4.21
CA SER A 170 3.42 -6.51 4.66
C SER A 170 3.80 -7.27 5.93
N GLU A 171 5.08 -7.64 6.05
CA GLU A 171 5.63 -8.27 7.26
C GLU A 171 5.67 -7.30 8.45
N ILE A 172 5.69 -6.00 8.16
CA ILE A 172 5.66 -4.92 9.14
C ILE A 172 4.34 -4.18 9.03
N ASN A 173 3.76 -3.82 10.18
CA ASN A 173 2.58 -2.97 10.21
C ASN A 173 2.93 -1.47 10.13
N PRO A 174 1.99 -0.60 9.71
CA PRO A 174 2.27 0.83 9.56
C PRO A 174 2.78 1.51 10.85
N ASP A 175 2.28 1.07 12.02
CA ASP A 175 2.64 1.64 13.32
C ASP A 175 4.10 1.32 13.70
N GLN A 176 4.61 0.18 13.25
CA GLN A 176 5.99 -0.25 13.43
C GLN A 176 6.98 0.52 12.54
N MET A 177 6.53 1.06 11.40
CA MET A 177 7.39 1.79 10.47
C MET A 177 8.10 2.97 11.13
N ILE A 178 7.39 3.70 12.01
CA ILE A 178 7.97 4.84 12.74
C ILE A 178 9.21 4.40 13.53
N TYR A 179 9.21 3.19 14.08
CA TYR A 179 10.32 2.65 14.86
C TYR A 179 11.48 2.18 13.98
N ILE A 180 11.25 1.76 12.74
CA ILE A 180 12.34 1.39 11.81
C ILE A 180 13.27 2.57 11.59
N SER A 181 12.72 3.75 11.29
CA SER A 181 13.52 4.97 11.10
C SER A 181 14.30 5.37 12.37
N LYS A 182 13.69 5.18 13.53
CA LYS A 182 14.28 5.46 14.84
C LYS A 182 15.43 4.50 15.17
N ILE A 183 15.24 3.20 14.94
CA ILE A 183 16.27 2.17 15.15
C ILE A 183 17.43 2.39 14.17
N LEU A 184 17.17 2.64 12.88
CA LEU A 184 18.23 2.97 11.93
C LEU A 184 19.06 4.18 12.39
N ASN A 185 18.41 5.24 12.87
CA ASN A 185 19.12 6.40 13.41
C ASN A 185 19.91 6.06 14.68
N LEU A 186 19.42 5.18 15.56
CA LEU A 186 20.21 4.69 16.70
C LEU A 186 21.46 3.95 16.23
N ILE A 187 21.33 3.00 15.30
CA ILE A 187 22.49 2.25 14.76
C ILE A 187 23.47 3.23 14.11
N LYS A 188 22.98 4.23 13.36
CA LYS A 188 23.82 5.26 12.76
C LYS A 188 24.62 6.03 13.80
N ASN A 189 23.98 6.47 14.87
CA ASN A 189 24.59 7.29 15.91
C ASN A 189 25.58 6.52 16.76
N LEU A 190 25.38 5.21 16.89
CA LEU A 190 26.30 4.32 17.61
C LEU A 190 27.48 3.88 16.74
N GLU A 191 27.46 4.14 15.42
CA GLU A 191 28.39 3.72 14.34
C GLU A 191 28.52 2.20 14.18
N ARG A 192 28.76 1.50 15.30
CA ARG A 192 28.74 0.06 15.50
C ARG A 192 28.02 -0.22 16.82
N ALA A 193 26.74 -0.54 16.74
CA ALA A 193 25.91 -0.76 17.93
C ALA A 193 26.03 -2.21 18.41
N SER A 194 26.31 -2.42 19.69
CA SER A 194 26.03 -3.72 20.31
C SER A 194 24.51 -3.92 20.36
N ILE A 195 24.05 -5.16 20.20
CA ILE A 195 22.62 -5.48 20.28
C ILE A 195 22.06 -5.11 21.66
N GLU A 196 22.85 -5.29 22.71
CA GLU A 196 22.45 -4.98 24.08
C GLU A 196 22.26 -3.46 24.31
N ASP A 197 23.17 -2.64 23.80
CA ASP A 197 23.02 -1.18 23.82
C ASP A 197 21.80 -0.76 23.00
N LEU A 198 21.57 -1.39 21.85
CA LEU A 198 20.41 -1.12 21.02
C LEU A 198 19.11 -1.41 21.77
N TYR A 199 19.02 -2.53 22.50
CA TYR A 199 17.86 -2.85 23.32
C TYR A 199 17.66 -1.84 24.45
N ARG A 200 18.74 -1.45 25.13
CA ARG A 200 18.69 -0.47 26.23
C ARG A 200 18.19 0.88 25.70
N GLU A 201 18.82 1.40 24.66
CA GLU A 201 18.50 2.68 24.04
C GLU A 201 17.09 2.70 23.42
N ALA A 202 16.67 1.61 22.76
CA ALA A 202 15.34 1.50 22.19
C ALA A 202 14.25 1.46 23.27
N LYS A 203 14.52 0.80 24.40
CA LYS A 203 13.61 0.79 25.56
C LYS A 203 13.55 2.17 26.22
N GLU A 204 14.69 2.81 26.46
CA GLU A 204 14.76 4.11 27.14
C GLU A 204 14.17 5.24 26.31
N LYS A 205 14.49 5.32 25.01
CA LYS A 205 14.07 6.43 24.14
C LYS A 205 12.68 6.24 23.53
N PHE A 206 12.29 4.99 23.26
CA PHE A 206 11.08 4.69 22.47
C PHE A 206 10.13 3.72 23.15
N ASN A 207 10.44 3.24 24.36
CA ASN A 207 9.65 2.25 25.10
C ASN A 207 9.39 0.96 24.28
N LEU A 208 10.39 0.54 23.50
CA LEU A 208 10.29 -0.67 22.68
C LEU A 208 10.70 -1.92 23.46
N ARG A 209 9.96 -3.00 23.22
CA ARG A 209 10.31 -4.34 23.72
C ARG A 209 11.34 -5.01 22.79
N LYS A 210 12.15 -5.92 23.34
CA LYS A 210 13.21 -6.61 22.60
C LYS A 210 12.68 -7.30 21.34
N GLU A 211 11.52 -7.94 21.42
CA GLU A 211 10.92 -8.68 20.30
C GLU A 211 10.60 -7.77 19.10
N ILE A 212 10.23 -6.51 19.36
CA ILE A 212 9.99 -5.52 18.31
C ILE A 212 11.31 -5.07 17.69
N VAL A 213 12.35 -4.88 18.51
CA VAL A 213 13.69 -4.52 18.02
C VAL A 213 14.26 -5.64 17.15
N ASP A 214 14.14 -6.90 17.57
CA ASP A 214 14.62 -8.07 16.81
C ASP A 214 13.92 -8.22 15.47
N MET A 215 12.59 -8.03 15.45
CA MET A 215 11.82 -8.00 14.22
C MET A 215 12.32 -6.90 13.26
N ILE A 216 12.56 -5.69 13.77
CA ILE A 216 13.07 -4.57 12.97
C ILE A 216 14.48 -4.87 12.44
N LEU A 217 15.38 -5.42 13.27
CA LEU A 217 16.73 -5.79 12.84
C LEU A 217 16.70 -6.84 11.73
N THR A 218 15.90 -7.89 11.91
CA THR A 218 15.71 -8.95 10.89
C THR A 218 15.23 -8.37 9.57
N PHE A 219 14.28 -7.44 9.62
CA PHE A 219 13.81 -6.75 8.42
C PHE A 219 14.89 -5.88 7.77
N LEU A 220 15.62 -5.09 8.55
CA LEU A 220 16.67 -4.21 8.04
C LEU A 220 17.83 -4.99 7.39
N GLU A 221 18.16 -6.17 7.92
CA GLU A 221 19.14 -7.09 7.32
C GLU A 221 18.65 -7.62 5.98
N LYS A 222 17.40 -8.08 5.91
CA LYS A 222 16.75 -8.56 4.68
C LYS A 222 16.68 -7.48 3.60
N GLU A 223 16.41 -6.25 4.00
CA GLU A 223 16.41 -5.06 3.11
C GLU A 223 17.82 -4.53 2.81
N ASN A 224 18.86 -5.25 3.24
CA ASN A 224 20.27 -4.91 3.02
C ASN A 224 20.63 -3.48 3.48
N LYS A 225 20.01 -3.02 4.57
CA LYS A 225 20.25 -1.69 5.19
C LYS A 225 21.30 -1.72 6.29
N ILE A 226 21.44 -2.88 6.93
CA ILE A 226 22.42 -3.10 8.00
C ILE A 226 23.15 -4.42 7.75
N GLU A 227 24.27 -4.60 8.43
CA GLU A 227 25.01 -5.87 8.48
C GLU A 227 25.48 -6.20 9.89
N ARG A 228 25.77 -7.48 10.11
CA ARG A 228 26.36 -8.01 11.34
C ARG A 228 27.85 -8.23 11.13
N PRO A 229 28.72 -7.31 11.56
CA PRO A 229 30.16 -7.53 11.52
C PRO A 229 30.58 -8.67 12.46
N GLU A 230 29.85 -8.84 13.56
CA GLU A 230 30.03 -9.87 14.59
C GLU A 230 28.64 -10.29 15.11
N GLU A 231 28.56 -11.44 15.79
CA GLU A 231 27.30 -12.05 16.25
C GLU A 231 26.40 -11.05 17.03
N ASP A 232 27.01 -10.28 17.93
CA ASP A 232 26.34 -9.35 18.85
C ASP A 232 26.36 -7.87 18.41
N TYR A 233 26.74 -7.59 17.16
CA TYR A 233 26.86 -6.22 16.66
C TYR A 233 26.09 -6.00 15.38
N VAL A 234 25.58 -4.78 15.20
CA VAL A 234 24.97 -4.32 13.96
C VAL A 234 25.56 -2.96 13.56
N LYS A 235 25.74 -2.76 12.26
CA LYS A 235 26.10 -1.46 11.68
C LYS A 235 25.35 -1.20 10.38
N ILE A 236 25.22 0.06 10.00
CA ILE A 236 24.64 0.45 8.71
C ILE A 236 25.58 0.04 7.57
N LYS A 237 24.99 -0.43 6.47
CA LYS A 237 25.69 -0.63 5.19
C LYS A 237 25.86 0.66 4.40
#